data_AF-A0A542AZI4-F1
#
_entry.id   AF-A0A542AZI4-F1
#
_cell.length_a   1.000
_cell.length_b   1.000
_cell.length_c   1.000
_cell.angle_alpha   90.00
_cell.angle_beta   90.00
_cell.angle_gamma   90.00
#
_symmetry.space_group_name_H-M   'P 1'
#
loop_
_entity.id
_entity.type
_entity.pdbx_description
1 polymer ?
#
loop_
_entity_poly.entity_id
_entity_poly.type
_entity_poly.pdbx_seq_one_letter_code
_entity_poly.pdbx_strand_id
1 'polypeptide(L)'
;MLQGLVHYSMHFLVIAVIAWFYDRENWLKYWAILAATMIVDIDHLLATPIFDPNRCGIGFHPLHSEIAIAAYFFGIIFIKHKIIRLICIGLFFHMITDFLDCLWTNYNCNSCIFPNF
;
A
#
# COMPACT_ATOMS: atom_id res chain seq x y z
N MET A 1 11.90 -3.79 14.43
CA MET A 1 10.78 -3.86 15.41
C MET A 1 9.86 -2.65 15.30
N LEU A 2 10.35 -1.41 15.46
CA LEU A 2 9.50 -0.21 15.30
C LEU A 2 8.97 -0.03 13.86
N GLN A 3 9.82 -0.21 12.85
CA GLN A 3 9.45 -0.12 11.43
C GLN A 3 8.26 -1.02 11.09
N GLY A 4 8.36 -2.33 11.37
CA GLY A 4 7.27 -3.27 11.14
C GLY A 4 5.99 -2.93 11.93
N LEU A 5 6.11 -2.44 13.17
CA LEU A 5 4.94 -1.99 13.94
C LEU A 5 4.23 -0.83 13.22
N VAL A 6 4.98 0.16 12.74
CA VAL A 6 4.44 1.30 11.99
C VAL A 6 3.80 0.82 10.69
N HIS A 7 4.52 0.05 9.89
CA HIS A 7 4.05 -0.49 8.61
C HIS A 7 2.72 -1.26 8.75
N TYR A 8 2.66 -2.27 9.62
CA TYR A 8 1.42 -3.04 9.80
C TYR A 8 0.31 -2.21 10.45
N SER A 9 0.63 -1.28 11.34
CA SER A 9 -0.39 -0.38 11.90
C SER A 9 -1.03 0.52 10.83
N MET A 10 -0.28 0.93 9.81
CA MET A 10 -0.82 1.71 8.70
C MET A 10 -1.77 0.87 7.84
N HIS A 11 -1.37 -0.35 7.48
CA HIS A 11 -2.19 -1.27 6.68
C HIS A 11 -3.52 -1.65 7.35
N PHE A 12 -3.63 -1.65 8.69
CA PHE A 12 -4.85 -2.09 9.38
C PHE A 12 -5.56 -1.04 10.25
N LEU A 13 -4.84 -0.24 11.03
CA LEU A 13 -5.44 0.75 11.94
C LEU A 13 -5.77 2.05 11.21
N VAL A 14 -4.85 2.55 10.38
CA VAL A 14 -5.06 3.83 9.70
C VAL A 14 -6.18 3.71 8.66
N ILE A 15 -6.30 2.58 7.96
CA ILE A 15 -7.44 2.34 7.07
C ILE A 15 -8.79 2.30 7.81
N ALA A 16 -8.82 1.92 9.09
CA ALA A 16 -10.03 1.98 9.90
C ALA A 16 -10.45 3.43 10.16
N VAL A 17 -9.47 4.30 10.41
CA VAL A 17 -9.69 5.74 10.53
C VAL A 17 -10.18 6.33 9.21
N ILE A 18 -9.58 5.95 8.07
CA ILE A 18 -10.04 6.36 6.73
C ILE A 18 -11.50 5.94 6.51
N ALA A 19 -11.85 4.68 6.81
CA ALA A 19 -13.22 4.18 6.69
C ALA A 19 -14.20 4.95 7.56
N TRP A 20 -13.81 5.29 8.79
CA TRP A 20 -14.63 6.07 9.71
C TRP A 20 -14.91 7.48 9.19
N PHE A 21 -13.91 8.14 8.60
CA PHE A 21 -14.13 9.43 7.94
C PHE A 21 -14.94 9.30 6.65
N TYR A 22 -14.86 8.17 5.95
CA TYR A 22 -15.57 7.95 4.69
C TYR A 22 -17.10 7.80 4.89
N ASP A 23 -17.52 7.11 5.94
CA ASP A 23 -18.92 6.92 6.31
C ASP A 23 -19.02 6.39 7.76
N ARG A 24 -19.33 7.28 8.71
CA ARG A 24 -19.33 6.94 10.14
C ARG A 24 -20.36 5.89 10.52
N GLU A 25 -21.51 5.87 9.84
CA GLU A 25 -22.60 4.93 10.15
C GLU A 25 -22.25 3.52 9.71
N ASN A 26 -21.50 3.40 8.61
CA ASN A 26 -21.19 2.11 7.98
C ASN A 26 -19.67 1.83 7.97
N TRP A 27 -18.92 2.42 8.89
CA TRP A 27 -17.46 2.42 8.86
C TRP A 27 -16.86 1.01 8.81
N LEU A 28 -17.46 0.04 9.52
CA LEU A 28 -16.96 -1.34 9.53
C LEU A 28 -17.05 -2.01 8.14
N LYS A 29 -18.11 -1.71 7.37
CA LYS A 29 -18.26 -2.17 5.99
C LYS A 29 -17.16 -1.60 5.09
N TYR A 30 -16.89 -0.29 5.20
CA TYR A 30 -15.86 0.34 4.38
C TYR A 30 -14.45 -0.02 4.83
N TRP A 31 -14.24 -0.26 6.13
CA TRP A 31 -13.00 -0.82 6.65
C TRP A 31 -12.76 -2.21 6.07
N ALA A 32 -13.76 -3.10 6.03
CA ALA A 32 -13.63 -4.41 5.41
C ALA A 32 -13.25 -4.32 3.92
N ILE A 33 -13.79 -3.33 3.18
CA ILE A 33 -13.41 -3.07 1.79
C ILE A 33 -11.95 -2.63 1.68
N LEU A 34 -11.51 -1.69 2.54
CA LEU A 34 -10.11 -1.24 2.58
C LEU A 34 -9.16 -2.38 3.02
N ALA A 35 -9.56 -3.19 3.99
CA ALA A 35 -8.77 -4.34 4.43
C ALA A 35 -8.62 -5.37 3.30
N ALA A 36 -9.65 -5.54 2.47
CA ALA A 36 -9.56 -6.41 1.29
C ALA A 36 -8.56 -5.90 0.25
N THR A 37 -8.20 -4.61 0.22
CA THR A 37 -7.19 -4.11 -0.73
C THR A 37 -5.77 -4.58 -0.38
N MET A 38 -5.54 -5.09 0.83
CA MET A 38 -4.25 -5.71 1.22
C MET A 38 -3.94 -6.98 0.40
N ILE A 39 -4.93 -7.55 -0.29
CA ILE A 39 -4.73 -8.65 -1.25
C ILE A 39 -3.79 -8.25 -2.40
N VAL A 40 -3.55 -6.95 -2.62
CA VAL A 40 -2.59 -6.46 -3.62
C VAL A 40 -1.20 -7.10 -3.47
N ASP A 41 -0.80 -7.40 -2.23
CA ASP A 41 0.48 -8.05 -1.89
C ASP A 41 0.65 -9.47 -2.45
N ILE A 42 -0.40 -10.09 -2.98
CA ILE A 42 -0.26 -11.38 -3.66
C ILE A 42 0.71 -11.28 -4.84
N ASP A 43 0.91 -10.10 -5.43
CA ASP A 43 1.90 -9.90 -6.49
C ASP A 43 3.36 -10.09 -6.03
N HIS A 44 3.65 -10.08 -4.71
CA HIS A 44 4.95 -10.47 -4.17
C HIS A 44 5.32 -11.91 -4.51
N LEU A 45 4.34 -12.81 -4.71
CA LEU A 45 4.59 -14.19 -5.12
C LEU A 45 5.23 -14.30 -6.51
N LEU A 46 5.21 -13.22 -7.30
CA LEU A 46 5.84 -13.16 -8.62
C LEU A 46 7.33 -12.79 -8.55
N ALA A 47 7.85 -12.47 -7.37
CA ALA A 47 9.24 -12.08 -7.18
C ALA A 47 10.19 -13.26 -6.97
N THR A 48 11.44 -13.06 -7.40
CA THR A 48 12.58 -13.93 -7.08
C THR A 48 13.71 -13.11 -6.45
N PRO A 49 14.07 -13.37 -5.17
CA PRO A 49 13.40 -14.25 -4.20
C PRO A 49 12.03 -13.69 -3.77
N ILE A 50 11.13 -14.56 -3.32
CA ILE A 50 9.78 -14.17 -2.89
C ILE A 50 9.86 -13.18 -1.72
N PHE A 51 10.67 -13.48 -0.71
CA PHE A 51 10.91 -12.61 0.43
C PHE A 51 12.35 -12.12 0.46
N ASP A 52 12.53 -10.80 0.53
CA ASP A 52 13.82 -10.14 0.74
C ASP A 52 13.60 -8.95 1.68
N PRO A 53 14.15 -8.97 2.91
CA PRO A 53 13.94 -7.92 3.90
C PRO A 53 14.62 -6.59 3.53
N ASN A 54 15.51 -6.59 2.53
CA ASN A 54 16.27 -5.42 2.10
C ASN A 54 15.73 -4.82 0.80
N ARG A 55 14.65 -5.37 0.21
CA ARG A 55 14.11 -4.90 -1.06
C ARG A 55 12.97 -3.92 -0.86
N CYS A 56 12.98 -2.82 -1.62
CA CYS A 56 11.80 -1.98 -1.78
C CYS A 56 10.79 -2.64 -2.74
N GLY A 57 9.53 -2.79 -2.30
CA GLY A 57 8.47 -3.38 -3.13
C GLY A 57 7.95 -2.46 -4.23
N ILE A 58 8.04 -1.14 -4.04
CA ILE A 58 7.60 -0.13 -5.02
C ILE A 58 8.46 -0.21 -6.29
N GLY A 59 7.80 -0.29 -7.45
CA GLY A 59 8.44 -0.44 -8.76
C GLY A 59 8.95 -1.86 -9.06
N PHE A 60 8.99 -2.76 -8.07
CA PHE A 60 9.49 -4.12 -8.25
C PHE A 60 8.38 -5.12 -8.65
N HIS A 61 7.16 -4.94 -8.12
CA HIS A 61 6.04 -5.83 -8.38
C HIS A 61 5.01 -5.20 -9.35
N PRO A 62 4.27 -6.01 -10.15
CA PRO A 62 3.35 -5.47 -11.14
C PRO A 62 2.27 -4.52 -10.60
N LEU A 63 1.66 -4.83 -9.45
CA LEU A 63 0.63 -3.99 -8.82
C LEU A 63 1.23 -2.84 -7.98
N HIS A 64 2.53 -2.92 -7.70
CA HIS A 64 3.33 -1.88 -7.07
C HIS A 64 4.10 -1.01 -8.08
N SER A 65 3.86 -1.20 -9.38
CA SER A 65 4.50 -0.41 -10.44
C SER A 65 3.99 1.03 -10.46
N GLU A 66 4.80 1.95 -10.98
CA GLU A 66 4.46 3.36 -11.13
C GLU A 66 3.18 3.56 -11.96
N ILE A 67 2.97 2.70 -12.95
CA ILE A 67 1.77 2.69 -13.78
C ILE A 67 0.54 2.32 -12.93
N ALA A 68 0.64 1.27 -12.10
CA ALA A 68 -0.45 0.86 -11.21
C ALA A 68 -0.77 1.96 -10.17
N ILE A 69 0.27 2.53 -9.55
CA ILE A 69 0.15 3.63 -8.58
C ILE A 69 -0.56 4.84 -9.22
N ALA A 70 -0.16 5.23 -10.43
CA ALA A 70 -0.81 6.32 -11.16
C ALA A 70 -2.28 5.99 -11.45
N ALA A 71 -2.60 4.75 -11.85
CA ALA A 71 -3.96 4.32 -12.08
C ALA A 71 -4.83 4.40 -10.80
N TYR A 72 -4.29 4.01 -9.64
CA TYR A 72 -5.00 4.15 -8.36
C TYR A 72 -5.25 5.62 -8.03
N PHE A 73 -4.23 6.47 -8.19
CA PHE A 73 -4.34 7.91 -7.95
C PHE A 73 -5.41 8.57 -8.85
N PHE A 74 -5.35 8.33 -10.16
CA PHE A 74 -6.36 8.85 -11.08
C PHE A 74 -7.75 8.24 -10.85
N GLY A 75 -7.82 6.99 -10.40
CA GLY A 75 -9.05 6.35 -9.97
C GLY A 75 -9.72 7.10 -8.80
N ILE A 76 -8.94 7.62 -7.85
CA ILE A 76 -9.46 8.46 -6.76
C ILE A 76 -10.13 9.72 -7.29
N ILE A 77 -9.52 10.36 -8.29
CA ILE A 77 -9.94 11.66 -8.83
C ILE A 77 -11.16 11.52 -9.75
N PHE A 78 -11.13 10.58 -10.69
CA PHE A 78 -12.10 10.54 -11.79
C PHE A 78 -13.29 9.60 -11.53
N ILE A 79 -13.17 8.61 -10.65
CA ILE A 79 -14.24 7.63 -10.42
C ILE A 79 -15.26 8.18 -9.42
N LYS A 80 -16.51 8.32 -9.88
CA LYS A 80 -17.63 8.79 -9.03
C LYS A 80 -18.27 7.69 -8.19
N HIS A 81 -18.12 6.42 -8.59
CA HIS A 81 -18.72 5.28 -7.89
C HIS A 81 -18.07 5.08 -6.52
N LYS A 82 -18.84 5.25 -5.43
CA LYS A 82 -18.35 5.32 -4.05
C LYS A 82 -17.46 4.14 -3.64
N ILE A 83 -17.81 2.92 -4.04
CA ILE A 83 -17.04 1.71 -3.68
C ILE A 83 -15.74 1.61 -4.49
N ILE A 84 -15.79 1.87 -5.80
CA ILE A 84 -14.60 1.72 -6.66
C ILE A 84 -13.58 2.79 -6.30
N ARG A 85 -14.03 4.02 -6.06
CA ARG A 85 -13.18 5.09 -5.55
C ARG A 85 -12.53 4.71 -4.22
N LEU A 86 -13.25 4.07 -3.31
CA LEU A 86 -12.68 3.63 -2.03
C LEU A 86 -11.63 2.53 -2.22
N ILE A 87 -11.84 1.60 -3.15
CA ILE A 87 -10.81 0.60 -3.51
C ILE A 87 -9.55 1.30 -4.02
N CYS A 88 -9.68 2.30 -4.89
CA CYS A 88 -8.53 3.10 -5.34
C CYS A 88 -7.84 3.85 -4.19
N ILE A 89 -8.60 4.39 -3.23
CA ILE A 89 -8.04 5.00 -2.00
C ILE A 89 -7.24 3.97 -1.21
N GLY A 90 -7.80 2.77 -0.99
CA GLY A 90 -7.13 1.70 -0.24
C GLY A 90 -5.85 1.22 -0.91
N LEU A 91 -5.90 0.95 -2.21
CA LEU A 91 -4.72 0.57 -3.00
C LEU A 91 -3.66 1.67 -2.99
N PHE A 92 -4.03 2.94 -3.20
CA PHE A 92 -3.06 4.03 -3.16
C PHE A 92 -2.47 4.25 -1.77
N PHE A 93 -3.27 4.14 -0.71
CA PHE A 93 -2.79 4.26 0.66
C PHE A 93 -1.84 3.11 1.05
N HIS A 94 -2.10 1.91 0.54
CA HIS A 94 -1.18 0.80 0.65
C HIS A 94 0.18 1.15 0.01
N MET A 95 0.20 1.71 -1.21
CA MET A 95 1.45 2.14 -1.88
C MET A 95 2.21 3.21 -1.07
N ILE A 96 1.50 4.14 -0.42
CA ILE A 96 2.12 5.11 0.50
C ILE A 96 2.78 4.41 1.69
N THR A 97 2.10 3.41 2.26
CA THR A 97 2.60 2.66 3.42
C THR A 97 3.87 1.89 3.07
N ASP A 98 3.90 1.24 1.92
CA ASP A 98 5.05 0.51 1.40
C ASP A 98 6.20 1.44 1.02
N PHE A 99 5.89 2.60 0.44
CA PHE A 99 6.90 3.61 0.15
C PHE A 99 7.57 4.15 1.42
N LEU A 100 6.81 4.37 2.50
CA LEU A 100 7.37 4.77 3.79
C LEU A 100 8.29 3.69 4.38
N ASP A 101 7.91 2.42 4.23
CA ASP A 101 8.76 1.30 4.63
C ASP A 101 10.06 1.25 3.83
N CYS A 102 9.98 1.46 2.50
CA CYS A 102 11.16 1.61 1.65
C CYS A 102 12.08 2.73 2.16
N LEU A 103 11.54 3.93 2.41
CA LEU A 103 12.33 5.06 2.90
C LEU A 103 13.06 4.74 4.21
N TRP A 104 12.41 4.00 5.11
CA TRP A 104 13.03 3.56 6.36
C TRP A 104 14.13 2.54 6.11
N THR A 105 13.88 1.53 5.27
CA THR A 105 14.89 0.54 4.87
C THR A 105 16.12 1.22 4.24
N ASN A 106 15.92 2.22 3.38
CA ASN A 106 17.00 3.01 2.79
C ASN A 106 17.83 3.76 3.83
N TYR A 107 17.17 4.39 4.80
CA TYR A 107 17.86 5.11 5.87
C TYR A 107 18.77 4.18 6.69
N ASN A 108 18.35 2.94 6.90
CA ASN A 108 19.13 1.92 7.60
C ASN A 108 20.20 1.27 6.70
N CYS A 109 20.02 1.31 5.37
CA CYS A 109 20.88 0.68 4.39
C CYS A 109 20.78 1.40 3.03
N ASN A 110 21.70 2.33 2.75
CA ASN A 110 21.68 3.11 1.50
C ASN A 110 21.85 2.25 0.22
N SER A 111 22.44 1.06 0.32
CA SER A 111 22.64 0.14 -0.82
C SER A 111 21.45 -0.79 -1.08
N CYS A 112 20.38 -0.70 -0.27
CA CYS A 112 19.25 -1.63 -0.31
C CYS A 112 18.16 -1.22 -1.34
N ILE A 113 18.05 0.07 -1.69
CA ILE A 113 17.07 0.54 -2.70
C ILE A 113 17.65 0.57 -4.11
N PHE A 114 18.90 0.97 -4.26
CA PHE A 114 19.59 1.03 -5.54
C PHE A 114 20.73 0.01 -5.47
N PRO A 115 20.57 -1.23 -5.99
CA PRO A 115 21.74 -2.05 -6.23
C PRO A 115 22.65 -1.20 -7.12
N ASN A 116 23.88 -0.94 -6.67
CA ASN A 116 24.87 -0.22 -7.45
C ASN A 116 24.91 -0.85 -8.86
N PHE A 117 24.53 -0.08 -9.88
CA PHE A 117 24.72 -0.48 -11.27
C PHE A 117 26.22 -0.57 -11.59
#